data_AF-A0A959JWP9-F1
#
_entry.id   AF-A0A959JWP9-F1
#
_cell.length_a   1.000
_cell.length_b   1.000
_cell.length_c   1.000
_cell.angle_alpha   90.00
_cell.angle_beta   90.00
_cell.angle_gamma   90.00
#
_symmetry.space_group_name_H-M   'P 1'
#
loop_
_entity.id
_entity.type
_entity.pdbx_description
1 polymer ?
#
loop_
_entity_poly.entity_id
_entity_poly.type
_entity_poly.pdbx_seq_one_letter_code
_entity_poly.pdbx_strand_id
1 'polypeptide(L)'
;MQAFLIALSLSICFITPGRTQDSLFANRVWAGDFITEPTTLHCAGFEWKIRGDANRNAMVEVQYRELGTTGWSPALPLLRIGGEKIYGHGQRWIYATPPMFAGSIFNLKEATEYDCLFRMTDPDGVLGENPEVRVVIKTRAEPKPYTQGNTYHVYPVGYEGEKMEPAFTGLNEAYYGGGNGGDWWLVPEPRVKPGDVILMHAGLYKGDLLDYVDPLALNFHGAYVLTQKGTAEKPITIKAAGDGEVIFDGAGSYRLFDVMAADYHLFEGLTIRNTQIAFYAGLKHVKGCSGLSVKNCNIEDVGIAVMTHSEESKNFYIADNTMVGRHDPDTLHGWYGFENPTPLSSYYAIKVYGQGHVICHNDISFFHDGICIDTHGLPEDDQDQKCVSIDIYRNDIFNMSDDFIETDGGVHNIRVFENRGFNSYHAGLSAQPLFGGPAYFIRNILYQVTGTTLKFTIRPAGLLVYHNTFCTNTSFVSA
;
A
#
# COMPACT_ATOMS: atom_id res chain seq x y z
N MET A 1 15.67 81.97 48.50
CA MET A 1 15.70 80.54 48.84
C MET A 1 15.28 79.76 47.61
N GLN A 2 16.24 79.49 46.72
CA GLN A 2 16.03 78.81 45.45
C GLN A 2 16.41 77.34 45.63
N ALA A 3 15.48 76.45 45.32
CA ALA A 3 15.70 75.01 45.33
C ALA A 3 16.28 74.56 43.98
N PHE A 4 17.34 73.78 44.04
CA PHE A 4 17.95 73.07 42.93
C PHE A 4 17.00 71.98 42.41
N LEU A 5 16.83 71.88 41.09
CA LEU A 5 16.51 70.62 40.42
C LEU A 5 17.34 70.51 39.14
N ILE A 6 18.16 69.46 39.12
CA ILE A 6 19.05 69.08 38.02
C ILE A 6 18.22 68.30 36.99
N ALA A 7 18.17 68.78 35.75
CA ALA A 7 17.63 68.03 34.62
C ALA A 7 18.78 67.28 33.91
N LEU A 8 18.78 65.95 34.02
CA LEU A 8 19.69 65.06 33.29
C LEU A 8 18.97 64.60 32.01
N SER A 9 19.45 64.99 30.84
CA SER A 9 18.94 64.53 29.55
C SER A 9 19.44 63.12 29.25
N LEU A 10 18.59 62.11 29.38
CA LEU A 10 18.85 60.75 28.88
C LEU A 10 18.51 60.68 27.39
N SER A 11 19.53 60.57 26.54
CA SER A 11 19.35 60.03 25.19
C SER A 11 19.28 58.50 25.28
N ILE A 12 18.08 57.95 25.22
CA ILE A 12 17.86 56.51 25.09
C ILE A 12 18.01 56.16 23.61
N CYS A 13 19.16 55.61 23.24
CA CYS A 13 19.28 54.84 21.99
C CYS A 13 18.39 53.59 22.12
N PHE A 14 17.36 53.50 21.28
CA PHE A 14 16.67 52.24 21.04
C PHE A 14 17.63 51.27 20.36
N ILE A 15 18.21 50.36 21.14
CA ILE A 15 18.82 49.14 20.61
C ILE A 15 17.63 48.21 20.27
N THR A 16 17.21 48.21 19.01
CA THR A 16 16.39 47.12 18.50
C THR A 16 17.17 45.82 18.62
N PRO A 17 16.56 44.73 19.15
CA PRO A 17 17.25 43.47 19.33
C PRO A 17 17.75 42.96 17.98
N GLY A 18 19.04 42.65 17.91
CA GLY A 18 19.69 42.14 16.71
C GLY A 18 19.03 40.86 16.22
N ARG A 19 18.28 40.96 15.14
CA ARG A 19 18.04 39.88 14.17
C ARG A 19 19.36 39.60 13.43
N THR A 20 20.35 38.98 14.07
CA THR A 20 21.58 38.57 13.33
C THR A 20 22.26 37.31 13.84
N GLN A 21 21.78 36.62 14.89
CA GLN A 21 22.39 35.37 15.35
C GLN A 21 21.75 34.08 14.80
N ASP A 22 20.54 34.13 14.24
CA ASP A 22 19.88 32.94 13.65
C ASP A 22 20.36 32.58 12.23
N SER A 23 21.12 33.45 11.56
CA SER A 23 21.46 33.25 10.14
C SER A 23 22.68 32.35 9.87
N LEU A 24 23.61 32.22 10.83
CA LEU A 24 24.83 31.41 10.66
C LEU A 24 24.63 29.92 10.97
N PHE A 25 23.54 29.58 11.66
CA PHE A 25 23.16 28.19 11.94
C PHE A 25 22.04 27.67 11.02
N ALA A 26 21.39 28.54 10.24
CA ALA A 26 20.28 28.16 9.37
C ALA A 26 20.72 27.22 8.23
N ASN A 27 21.94 27.39 7.71
CA ASN A 27 22.45 26.58 6.60
C ASN A 27 23.08 25.27 7.05
N ARG A 28 23.48 25.14 8.32
CA ARG A 28 24.03 23.88 8.83
C ARG A 28 22.93 22.87 9.05
N VAL A 29 23.14 21.64 8.65
CA VAL A 29 22.25 20.52 8.95
C VAL A 29 22.47 20.04 10.38
N TRP A 30 21.36 19.79 11.06
CA TRP A 30 21.33 19.08 12.33
C TRP A 30 20.68 17.72 12.12
N ALA A 31 21.46 16.64 12.32
CA ALA A 31 21.00 15.27 12.19
C ALA A 31 20.13 14.86 13.39
N GLY A 32 18.87 14.48 13.13
CA GLY A 32 17.93 13.99 14.13
C GLY A 32 17.68 12.49 14.03
N ASP A 33 16.46 12.07 14.36
CA ASP A 33 16.07 10.67 14.36
C ASP A 33 16.29 10.03 12.98
N PHE A 34 16.93 8.86 12.99
CA PHE A 34 17.02 7.97 11.85
C PHE A 34 15.99 6.84 12.02
N ILE A 35 15.17 6.62 11.00
CA ILE A 35 14.09 5.63 11.00
C ILE A 35 14.34 4.65 9.85
N THR A 36 14.25 3.36 10.18
CA THR A 36 14.14 2.30 9.18
C THR A 36 12.67 1.98 9.02
N GLU A 37 12.14 2.14 7.80
CA GLU A 37 10.77 1.77 7.48
C GLU A 37 10.63 0.25 7.28
N PRO A 38 9.39 -0.29 7.28
CA PRO A 38 9.18 -1.70 6.95
C PRO A 38 9.83 -2.12 5.63
N THR A 39 10.59 -3.21 5.66
CA THR A 39 11.20 -3.80 4.47
C THR A 39 10.16 -4.57 3.66
N THR A 40 10.36 -4.58 2.34
CA THR A 40 9.62 -5.44 1.41
C THR A 40 10.50 -6.61 0.97
N LEU A 41 10.10 -7.32 -0.10
CA LEU A 41 10.86 -8.45 -0.64
C LEU A 41 12.22 -7.99 -1.20
N HIS A 42 12.24 -6.85 -1.88
CA HIS A 42 13.40 -6.40 -2.65
C HIS A 42 13.89 -4.99 -2.33
N CYS A 43 13.20 -4.29 -1.40
CA CYS A 43 13.50 -2.91 -1.08
C CYS A 43 13.52 -2.66 0.43
N ALA A 44 14.26 -1.65 0.83
CA ALA A 44 14.28 -1.12 2.20
C ALA A 44 14.18 0.41 2.14
N GLY A 45 13.27 0.99 2.92
CA GLY A 45 13.04 2.44 3.01
C GLY A 45 13.64 3.04 4.28
N PHE A 46 14.08 4.28 4.19
CA PHE A 46 14.72 5.01 5.30
C PHE A 46 14.28 6.46 5.32
N GLU A 47 14.29 7.02 6.53
CA GLU A 47 14.06 8.43 6.80
C GLU A 47 15.12 8.95 7.78
N TRP A 48 15.60 10.17 7.58
CA TRP A 48 16.48 10.86 8.52
C TRP A 48 15.99 12.29 8.74
N LYS A 49 15.36 12.53 9.90
CA LYS A 49 14.82 13.85 10.26
C LYS A 49 15.95 14.86 10.44
N ILE A 50 15.74 16.10 10.04
CA ILE A 50 16.74 17.16 10.19
C ILE A 50 16.16 18.49 10.68
N ARG A 51 17.04 19.38 11.12
CA ARG A 51 16.79 20.83 11.25
C ARG A 51 17.88 21.61 10.52
N GLY A 52 17.63 22.87 10.19
CA GLY A 52 18.58 23.68 9.41
C GLY A 52 18.60 23.29 7.94
N ASP A 53 19.79 23.33 7.32
CA ASP A 53 19.99 23.10 5.87
C ASP A 53 19.03 23.94 5.01
N ALA A 54 18.93 25.24 5.32
CA ALA A 54 18.03 26.18 4.64
C ALA A 54 18.40 26.40 3.16
N ASN A 55 19.67 26.22 2.82
CA ASN A 55 20.21 26.27 1.46
C ASN A 55 20.15 24.91 0.73
N ARG A 56 19.73 23.83 1.41
CA ARG A 56 19.45 22.50 0.83
C ARG A 56 20.64 21.88 0.11
N ASN A 57 21.84 22.03 0.66
CA ASN A 57 23.09 21.49 0.10
C ASN A 57 23.67 20.34 0.94
N ALA A 58 23.05 19.96 2.05
CA ALA A 58 23.37 18.72 2.73
C ALA A 58 23.02 17.49 1.89
N MET A 59 23.72 16.38 2.10
CA MET A 59 23.55 15.12 1.38
C MET A 59 23.65 13.93 2.33
N VAL A 60 22.95 12.85 2.01
CA VAL A 60 23.12 11.55 2.69
C VAL A 60 23.50 10.49 1.67
N GLU A 61 24.75 10.01 1.74
CA GLU A 61 25.23 8.88 0.95
C GLU A 61 24.78 7.57 1.59
N VAL A 62 24.48 6.57 0.75
CA VAL A 62 24.02 5.25 1.20
C VAL A 62 24.91 4.16 0.60
N GLN A 63 25.41 3.27 1.46
CA GLN A 63 26.14 2.07 1.07
C GLN A 63 25.52 0.86 1.76
N TYR A 64 25.55 -0.31 1.13
CA TYR A 64 25.02 -1.54 1.71
C TYR A 64 25.81 -2.76 1.29
N ARG A 65 25.67 -3.85 2.04
CA ARG A 65 26.23 -5.16 1.71
C ARG A 65 25.44 -6.27 2.40
N GLU A 66 25.47 -7.47 1.84
CA GLU A 66 24.92 -8.65 2.53
C GLU A 66 25.70 -8.88 3.83
N LEU A 67 25.00 -9.15 4.93
CA LEU A 67 25.61 -9.32 6.24
C LEU A 67 26.65 -10.46 6.20
N GLY A 68 27.83 -10.22 6.78
CA GLY A 68 28.95 -11.16 6.74
C GLY A 68 29.87 -11.04 5.52
N THR A 69 29.51 -10.23 4.52
CA THR A 69 30.40 -9.90 3.39
C THR A 69 31.24 -8.64 3.68
N THR A 70 32.29 -8.41 2.90
CA THR A 70 33.21 -7.27 3.09
C THR A 70 32.98 -6.11 2.12
N GLY A 71 32.55 -6.39 0.88
CA GLY A 71 32.42 -5.39 -0.19
C GLY A 71 31.15 -4.55 -0.06
N TRP A 72 31.30 -3.24 0.02
CA TRP A 72 30.19 -2.28 0.03
C TRP A 72 29.75 -1.94 -1.39
N SER A 73 28.43 -1.94 -1.61
CA SER A 73 27.79 -1.46 -2.83
C SER A 73 27.14 -0.10 -2.57
N PRO A 74 27.23 0.87 -3.50
CA PRO A 74 26.50 2.12 -3.37
C PRO A 74 25.00 1.92 -3.66
N ALA A 75 24.15 2.67 -2.97
CA ALA A 75 22.73 2.85 -3.32
C ALA A 75 22.47 4.32 -3.73
N LEU A 76 21.24 4.63 -4.12
CA LEU A 76 20.85 6.02 -4.35
C LEU A 76 21.00 6.81 -3.04
N PRO A 77 21.54 8.05 -3.08
CA PRO A 77 21.49 8.95 -1.93
C PRO A 77 20.05 9.18 -1.47
N LEU A 78 19.85 9.45 -0.18
CA LEU A 78 18.53 9.85 0.29
C LEU A 78 18.18 11.23 -0.30
N LEU A 79 16.90 11.42 -0.62
CA LEU A 79 16.39 12.66 -1.19
C LEU A 79 16.12 13.68 -0.07
N ARG A 80 16.66 14.89 -0.23
CA ARG A 80 16.38 16.01 0.66
C ARG A 80 14.98 16.58 0.40
N ILE A 81 14.08 16.50 1.38
CA ILE A 81 12.69 16.97 1.31
C ILE A 81 12.31 17.83 2.50
N GLY A 82 11.45 18.84 2.33
CA GLY A 82 10.81 19.58 3.42
C GLY A 82 10.61 21.07 3.14
N GLY A 83 9.42 21.58 3.44
CA GLY A 83 8.97 22.95 3.17
C GLY A 83 8.14 23.07 1.89
N GLU A 84 8.06 22.01 1.09
CA GLU A 84 7.13 21.93 -0.04
C GLU A 84 5.68 21.98 0.46
N LYS A 85 4.81 22.65 -0.30
CA LYS A 85 3.40 22.84 0.03
C LYS A 85 2.52 22.10 -0.96
N ILE A 86 1.82 21.09 -0.46
CA ILE A 86 0.92 20.23 -1.22
C ILE A 86 -0.51 20.74 -1.05
N TYR A 87 -1.12 21.16 -2.17
CA TYR A 87 -2.48 21.72 -2.24
C TYR A 87 -2.98 21.81 -3.69
N GLY A 88 -4.30 21.74 -3.89
CA GLY A 88 -4.93 21.79 -5.22
C GLY A 88 -6.44 21.50 -5.17
N HIS A 89 -7.10 21.48 -6.33
CA HIS A 89 -8.54 21.13 -6.50
C HIS A 89 -9.52 21.72 -5.47
N GLY A 90 -9.30 22.96 -5.02
CA GLY A 90 -10.16 23.60 -4.01
C GLY A 90 -10.10 22.97 -2.61
N GLN A 91 -9.13 22.08 -2.35
CA GLN A 91 -8.88 21.51 -1.02
C GLN A 91 -8.61 22.63 -0.01
N ARG A 92 -9.16 22.49 1.20
CA ARG A 92 -9.08 23.51 2.27
C ARG A 92 -7.82 23.41 3.11
N TRP A 93 -7.00 22.38 2.91
CA TRP A 93 -5.82 22.10 3.72
C TRP A 93 -4.56 22.32 2.88
N ILE A 94 -3.50 22.80 3.53
CA ILE A 94 -2.16 22.91 2.95
C ILE A 94 -1.27 22.03 3.81
N TYR A 95 -0.74 20.95 3.24
CA TYR A 95 0.29 20.15 3.90
C TYR A 95 1.66 20.73 3.59
N ALA A 96 2.49 20.90 4.62
CA ALA A 96 3.88 21.29 4.48
C ALA A 96 4.77 20.11 4.84
N THR A 97 5.54 19.60 3.88
CA THR A 97 6.42 18.45 4.10
C THR A 97 7.44 18.77 5.20
N PRO A 98 7.60 17.93 6.23
CA PRO A 98 8.62 18.12 7.26
C PRO A 98 10.05 18.05 6.69
N PRO A 99 11.03 18.79 7.26
CA PRO A 99 12.42 18.72 6.83
C PRO A 99 13.09 17.39 7.22
N MET A 100 13.54 16.65 6.21
CA MET A 100 14.20 15.36 6.36
C MET A 100 14.92 14.93 5.08
N PHE A 101 15.64 13.82 5.18
CA PHE A 101 16.04 12.99 4.04
C PHE A 101 15.19 11.72 4.03
N ALA A 102 14.78 11.25 2.85
CA ALA A 102 14.10 9.97 2.70
C ALA A 102 14.54 9.24 1.43
N GLY A 103 14.59 7.92 1.46
CA GLY A 103 14.98 7.14 0.28
C GLY A 103 15.09 5.64 0.51
N SER A 104 15.21 4.92 -0.61
CA SER A 104 15.18 3.46 -0.63
C SER A 104 16.40 2.81 -1.27
N ILE A 105 16.77 1.65 -0.75
CA ILE A 105 17.68 0.69 -1.42
C ILE A 105 16.81 -0.32 -2.20
N PHE A 106 17.21 -0.63 -3.43
CA PHE A 106 16.48 -1.51 -4.36
C PHE A 106 17.29 -2.77 -4.69
N ASN A 107 16.63 -3.74 -5.34
CA ASN A 107 17.24 -4.96 -5.87
C ASN A 107 17.94 -5.82 -4.79
N LEU A 108 17.41 -5.79 -3.57
CA LEU A 108 17.84 -6.66 -2.50
C LEU A 108 17.29 -8.08 -2.72
N LYS A 109 18.02 -9.09 -2.24
CA LYS A 109 17.53 -10.46 -2.17
C LYS A 109 16.50 -10.58 -1.06
N GLU A 110 15.48 -11.41 -1.25
CA GLU A 110 14.50 -11.74 -0.23
C GLU A 110 15.12 -12.46 0.98
N ALA A 111 14.45 -12.38 2.13
CA ALA A 111 14.82 -13.09 3.35
C ALA A 111 16.29 -12.93 3.78
N THR A 112 16.94 -11.83 3.37
CA THR A 112 18.39 -11.64 3.47
C THR A 112 18.70 -10.46 4.36
N GLU A 113 19.70 -10.62 5.24
CA GLU A 113 20.17 -9.56 6.11
C GLU A 113 21.21 -8.69 5.40
N TYR A 114 21.05 -7.37 5.52
CA TYR A 114 21.93 -6.37 4.93
C TYR A 114 22.45 -5.42 5.99
N ASP A 115 23.74 -5.16 5.93
CA ASP A 115 24.42 -4.11 6.67
C ASP A 115 24.40 -2.83 5.83
N CYS A 116 23.74 -1.79 6.32
CA CYS A 116 23.50 -0.54 5.61
C CYS A 116 24.17 0.63 6.35
N LEU A 117 24.82 1.50 5.60
CA LEU A 117 25.59 2.62 6.09
C LEU A 117 25.12 3.93 5.43
N PHE A 118 24.84 4.92 6.27
CA PHE A 118 24.33 6.22 5.88
C PHE A 118 25.30 7.30 6.37
N ARG A 119 25.74 8.19 5.49
CA ARG A 119 26.66 9.29 5.83
C ARG A 119 26.07 10.63 5.43
N MET A 120 25.76 11.44 6.43
CA MET A 120 25.33 12.83 6.24
C MET A 120 26.55 13.74 6.10
N THR A 121 26.52 14.60 5.08
CA THR A 121 27.53 15.63 4.84
C THR A 121 26.84 16.96 4.53
N ASP A 122 27.50 18.06 4.86
CA ASP A 122 27.03 19.41 4.60
C ASP A 122 28.24 20.34 4.43
N PRO A 123 28.36 21.08 3.31
CA PRO A 123 29.41 22.07 3.11
C PRO A 123 29.48 23.15 4.21
N ASP A 124 28.37 23.48 4.86
CA ASP A 124 28.27 24.44 5.96
C ASP A 124 28.60 23.81 7.33
N GLY A 125 28.65 22.48 7.38
CA GLY A 125 28.99 21.65 8.54
C GLY A 125 27.79 20.92 9.15
N VAL A 126 28.02 19.69 9.63
CA VAL A 126 27.00 18.85 10.26
C VAL A 126 27.03 19.00 11.78
N LEU A 127 25.85 19.16 12.40
CA LEU A 127 25.63 19.17 13.84
C LEU A 127 24.79 17.94 14.26
N GLY A 128 24.93 17.46 15.50
CA GLY A 128 24.17 16.31 16.02
C GLY A 128 25.07 15.19 16.55
N GLU A 129 24.47 14.13 17.08
CA GLU A 129 25.17 13.08 17.83
C GLU A 129 26.01 12.15 16.94
N ASN A 130 25.64 11.97 15.67
CA ASN A 130 26.42 11.16 14.72
C ASN A 130 26.08 11.49 13.25
N PRO A 131 27.03 11.96 12.42
CA PRO A 131 26.83 12.14 10.97
C PRO A 131 26.83 10.81 10.20
N GLU A 132 27.08 9.68 10.86
CA GLU A 132 27.08 8.35 10.26
C GLU A 132 26.13 7.41 11.02
N VAL A 133 25.21 6.74 10.32
CA VAL A 133 24.33 5.74 10.92
C VAL A 133 24.53 4.41 10.23
N ARG A 134 24.64 3.33 11.02
CA ARG A 134 24.75 1.97 10.53
C ARG A 134 23.64 1.11 11.11
N VAL A 135 22.87 0.45 10.25
CA VAL A 135 21.75 -0.41 10.65
C VAL A 135 21.82 -1.75 9.94
N VAL A 136 21.34 -2.80 10.60
CA VAL A 136 21.10 -4.09 9.97
C VAL A 136 19.62 -4.20 9.70
N ILE A 137 19.27 -4.51 8.45
CA ILE A 137 17.89 -4.76 8.03
C ILE A 137 17.78 -6.18 7.52
N LYS A 138 16.55 -6.71 7.47
CA LYS A 138 16.24 -7.98 6.83
C LYS A 138 15.10 -7.77 5.86
N THR A 139 15.28 -8.12 4.59
CA THR A 139 14.18 -8.14 3.62
C THR A 139 13.18 -9.23 3.97
N ARG A 140 11.92 -9.01 3.61
CA ARG A 140 10.85 -9.98 3.86
C ARG A 140 11.01 -11.19 2.92
N ALA A 141 10.54 -12.34 3.37
CA ALA A 141 10.34 -13.50 2.50
C ALA A 141 8.95 -13.42 1.86
N GLU A 142 8.78 -13.96 0.66
CA GLU A 142 7.45 -14.29 0.15
C GLU A 142 6.63 -15.12 1.18
N PRO A 143 5.38 -14.74 1.49
CA PRO A 143 4.51 -15.50 2.38
C PRO A 143 4.22 -16.92 1.84
N LYS A 144 4.36 -17.92 2.72
CA LYS A 144 4.17 -19.34 2.40
C LYS A 144 3.34 -20.03 3.47
N PRO A 145 2.54 -21.05 3.10
CA PRO A 145 1.84 -21.89 4.07
C PRO A 145 2.83 -22.51 5.07
N TYR A 146 2.41 -22.59 6.33
CA TYR A 146 3.18 -23.29 7.35
C TYR A 146 2.95 -24.80 7.21
N THR A 147 4.03 -25.58 7.15
CA THR A 147 3.96 -27.01 6.79
C THR A 147 3.67 -27.94 7.97
N GLN A 148 3.65 -27.44 9.20
CA GLN A 148 3.43 -28.26 10.40
C GLN A 148 2.14 -27.89 11.16
N GLY A 149 1.23 -27.15 10.52
CA GLY A 149 -0.11 -26.88 11.06
C GLY A 149 -1.07 -28.03 10.78
N ASN A 150 -2.28 -27.94 11.35
CA ASN A 150 -3.33 -28.88 11.00
C ASN A 150 -3.80 -28.62 9.56
N THR A 151 -4.26 -29.67 8.88
CA THR A 151 -4.88 -29.56 7.56
C THR A 151 -6.36 -29.93 7.67
N TYR A 152 -7.23 -29.06 7.16
CA TYR A 152 -8.68 -29.24 7.11
C TYR A 152 -9.13 -29.28 5.65
N HIS A 153 -10.00 -30.23 5.31
CA HIS A 153 -10.50 -30.43 3.95
C HIS A 153 -11.92 -29.90 3.84
N VAL A 154 -12.17 -29.00 2.89
CA VAL A 154 -13.47 -28.35 2.72
C VAL A 154 -14.06 -28.70 1.39
N TYR A 155 -15.32 -29.12 1.40
CA TYR A 155 -16.07 -29.53 0.22
C TYR A 155 -17.29 -28.62 0.02
N PRO A 156 -17.76 -28.43 -1.23
CA PRO A 156 -18.98 -27.69 -1.49
C PRO A 156 -20.22 -28.46 -1.01
N VAL A 157 -21.33 -27.75 -0.87
CA VAL A 157 -22.63 -28.36 -0.58
C VAL A 157 -22.99 -29.36 -1.68
N GLY A 158 -23.44 -30.55 -1.29
CA GLY A 158 -23.85 -31.60 -2.23
C GLY A 158 -22.71 -32.41 -2.85
N TYR A 159 -21.46 -32.29 -2.36
CA TYR A 159 -20.37 -33.15 -2.81
C TYR A 159 -20.65 -34.64 -2.50
N GLU A 160 -20.59 -35.51 -3.52
CA GLU A 160 -20.93 -36.95 -3.45
C GLU A 160 -19.71 -37.90 -3.43
N GLY A 161 -18.48 -37.37 -3.58
CA GLY A 161 -17.27 -38.17 -3.63
C GLY A 161 -16.73 -38.61 -2.26
N GLU A 162 -15.63 -39.38 -2.28
CA GLU A 162 -14.86 -39.65 -1.05
C GLU A 162 -14.25 -38.35 -0.52
N LYS A 163 -14.33 -38.17 0.81
CA LYS A 163 -13.79 -37.01 1.51
C LYS A 163 -12.55 -37.40 2.31
N MET A 164 -11.54 -36.55 2.28
CA MET A 164 -10.36 -36.64 3.14
C MET A 164 -10.68 -36.03 4.51
N GLU A 165 -10.34 -36.73 5.58
CA GLU A 165 -10.61 -36.26 6.94
C GLU A 165 -9.42 -35.47 7.53
N PRO A 166 -9.66 -34.43 8.36
CA PRO A 166 -10.97 -33.94 8.79
C PRO A 166 -11.70 -33.13 7.69
N ALA A 167 -12.93 -33.53 7.37
CA ALA A 167 -13.74 -32.96 6.29
C ALA A 167 -14.85 -32.04 6.81
N PHE A 168 -15.11 -30.95 6.09
CA PHE A 168 -16.14 -29.96 6.42
C PHE A 168 -16.92 -29.53 5.17
N THR A 169 -18.13 -29.03 5.37
CA THR A 169 -18.96 -28.44 4.33
C THR A 169 -18.89 -26.93 4.44
N GLY A 170 -18.18 -26.30 3.50
CA GLY A 170 -17.97 -24.84 3.52
C GLY A 170 -16.89 -24.34 4.46
N LEU A 171 -16.39 -23.14 4.16
CA LEU A 171 -15.27 -22.51 4.86
C LEU A 171 -15.60 -22.16 6.31
N ASN A 172 -16.79 -21.62 6.59
CA ASN A 172 -17.16 -21.21 7.95
C ASN A 172 -17.18 -22.40 8.93
N GLU A 173 -17.66 -23.57 8.48
CA GLU A 173 -17.62 -24.78 9.31
C GLU A 173 -16.18 -25.20 9.63
N ALA A 174 -15.27 -25.13 8.66
CA ALA A 174 -13.85 -25.45 8.82
C ALA A 174 -13.09 -24.46 9.72
N TYR A 175 -13.41 -23.16 9.57
CA TYR A 175 -12.74 -22.06 10.24
C TYR A 175 -13.19 -21.90 11.70
N TYR A 176 -14.50 -21.92 11.92
CA TYR A 176 -15.12 -21.80 13.24
C TYR A 176 -15.55 -23.18 13.76
N GLY A 177 -16.69 -23.66 13.31
CA GLY A 177 -17.26 -24.95 13.70
C GLY A 177 -18.65 -25.11 13.12
N GLY A 178 -19.24 -26.29 13.28
CA GLY A 178 -20.59 -26.58 12.79
C GLY A 178 -21.69 -25.93 13.64
N GLY A 179 -22.91 -25.88 13.12
CA GLY A 179 -24.07 -25.28 13.81
C GLY A 179 -24.12 -23.75 13.73
N ASN A 180 -23.50 -23.18 12.70
CA ASN A 180 -23.41 -21.73 12.43
C ASN A 180 -24.50 -21.20 11.47
N GLY A 181 -25.66 -21.86 11.36
CA GLY A 181 -26.77 -21.37 10.53
C GLY A 181 -27.63 -20.32 11.25
N GLY A 182 -28.27 -19.42 10.50
CA GLY A 182 -29.28 -18.50 11.03
C GLY A 182 -28.75 -17.54 12.10
N ASP A 183 -29.49 -17.39 13.20
CA ASP A 183 -29.09 -16.54 14.33
C ASP A 183 -27.92 -17.11 15.16
N TRP A 184 -27.49 -18.35 14.87
CA TRP A 184 -26.42 -19.06 15.59
C TRP A 184 -25.06 -18.96 14.89
N TRP A 185 -24.93 -18.15 13.84
CA TRP A 185 -23.73 -18.10 13.00
C TRP A 185 -22.43 -17.71 13.73
N LEU A 186 -22.53 -17.09 14.91
CA LEU A 186 -21.39 -16.74 15.78
C LEU A 186 -21.23 -17.65 17.01
N VAL A 187 -22.06 -18.69 17.17
CA VAL A 187 -21.98 -19.58 18.35
C VAL A 187 -20.72 -20.45 18.37
N PRO A 188 -20.27 -21.03 17.23
CA PRO A 188 -19.09 -21.89 17.26
C PRO A 188 -17.81 -21.09 17.54
N GLU A 189 -17.03 -21.58 18.51
CA GLU A 189 -15.70 -21.05 18.77
C GLU A 189 -14.75 -21.36 17.59
N PRO A 190 -13.78 -20.49 17.29
CA PRO A 190 -12.81 -20.70 16.22
C PRO A 190 -12.02 -22.01 16.35
N ARG A 191 -11.98 -22.83 15.28
CA ARG A 191 -11.15 -24.04 15.22
C ARG A 191 -9.71 -23.72 14.84
N VAL A 192 -9.53 -22.84 13.85
CA VAL A 192 -8.23 -22.59 13.24
C VAL A 192 -7.25 -21.95 14.22
N LYS A 193 -6.00 -22.34 14.10
CA LYS A 193 -4.86 -21.80 14.87
C LYS A 193 -3.81 -21.25 13.92
N PRO A 194 -2.90 -20.36 14.39
CA PRO A 194 -1.76 -19.92 13.58
C PRO A 194 -1.02 -21.10 12.94
N GLY A 195 -0.90 -21.06 11.61
CA GLY A 195 -0.20 -22.06 10.80
C GLY A 195 -1.09 -23.16 10.24
N ASP A 196 -2.36 -23.25 10.61
CA ASP A 196 -3.29 -24.22 10.04
C ASP A 196 -3.57 -23.92 8.56
N VAL A 197 -3.87 -24.99 7.80
CA VAL A 197 -4.17 -24.96 6.37
C VAL A 197 -5.58 -25.50 6.13
N ILE A 198 -6.39 -24.73 5.42
CA ILE A 198 -7.69 -25.14 4.88
C ILE A 198 -7.52 -25.40 3.39
N LEU A 199 -7.67 -26.65 2.99
CA LEU A 199 -7.69 -27.09 1.60
C LEU A 199 -9.13 -27.07 1.09
N MET A 200 -9.42 -26.13 0.20
CA MET A 200 -10.69 -26.02 -0.49
C MET A 200 -10.69 -26.98 -1.69
N HIS A 201 -11.58 -27.97 -1.68
CA HIS A 201 -11.75 -28.88 -2.80
C HIS A 201 -12.63 -28.26 -3.89
N ALA A 202 -12.42 -28.73 -5.12
CA ALA A 202 -13.08 -28.23 -6.32
C ALA A 202 -14.61 -28.15 -6.18
N GLY A 203 -15.19 -27.10 -6.74
CA GLY A 203 -16.62 -26.89 -6.84
C GLY A 203 -17.07 -25.48 -6.49
N LEU A 204 -18.40 -25.31 -6.43
CA LEU A 204 -19.06 -24.03 -6.22
C LEU A 204 -19.43 -23.84 -4.75
N TYR A 205 -18.93 -22.76 -4.16
CA TYR A 205 -19.26 -22.25 -2.84
C TYR A 205 -20.08 -20.98 -3.02
N LYS A 206 -21.41 -21.13 -2.94
CA LYS A 206 -22.37 -20.06 -3.12
C LYS A 206 -23.48 -20.19 -2.08
N GLY A 207 -23.62 -19.17 -1.22
CA GLY A 207 -24.71 -19.12 -0.25
C GLY A 207 -26.03 -18.69 -0.89
N ASP A 208 -27.15 -19.13 -0.32
CA ASP A 208 -28.46 -18.54 -0.57
C ASP A 208 -28.74 -17.45 0.47
N LEU A 209 -28.67 -16.19 0.07
CA LEU A 209 -28.83 -15.06 1.00
C LEU A 209 -30.26 -14.98 1.57
N LEU A 210 -31.23 -15.64 0.95
CA LEU A 210 -32.63 -15.65 1.39
C LEU A 210 -32.99 -16.90 2.21
N ASP A 211 -32.11 -17.90 2.28
CA ASP A 211 -32.26 -19.04 3.17
C ASP A 211 -31.77 -18.66 4.58
N TYR A 212 -32.67 -18.73 5.56
CA TYR A 212 -32.34 -18.43 6.96
C TYR A 212 -31.26 -19.36 7.52
N VAL A 213 -31.23 -20.63 7.11
CA VAL A 213 -30.31 -21.65 7.62
C VAL A 213 -29.37 -22.15 6.53
N ASP A 214 -28.91 -21.23 5.68
CA ASP A 214 -27.96 -21.51 4.61
C ASP A 214 -26.81 -22.42 5.10
N PRO A 215 -26.53 -23.54 4.40
CA PRO A 215 -25.56 -24.54 4.85
C PRO A 215 -24.11 -24.05 4.85
N LEU A 216 -23.81 -22.89 4.25
CA LEU A 216 -22.49 -22.26 4.28
C LEU A 216 -22.38 -21.15 5.34
N ALA A 217 -23.46 -20.88 6.09
CA ALA A 217 -23.56 -19.79 7.06
C ALA A 217 -23.34 -18.41 6.42
N LEU A 218 -23.96 -18.18 5.25
CA LEU A 218 -23.84 -16.95 4.47
C LEU A 218 -25.16 -16.20 4.30
N ASN A 219 -26.19 -16.55 5.07
CA ASN A 219 -27.50 -15.92 5.00
C ASN A 219 -27.40 -14.39 5.19
N PHE A 220 -28.29 -13.65 4.52
CA PHE A 220 -28.41 -12.18 4.56
C PHE A 220 -27.24 -11.37 3.98
N HIS A 221 -26.04 -11.41 4.58
CA HIS A 221 -24.91 -10.57 4.17
C HIS A 221 -23.96 -11.23 3.16
N GLY A 222 -23.94 -12.56 3.07
CA GLY A 222 -23.15 -13.28 2.06
C GLY A 222 -21.63 -13.17 2.22
N ALA A 223 -21.14 -12.94 3.44
CA ALA A 223 -19.73 -12.66 3.70
C ALA A 223 -19.09 -13.71 4.62
N TYR A 224 -17.89 -14.17 4.28
CA TYR A 224 -16.99 -14.86 5.19
C TYR A 224 -16.30 -13.81 6.07
N VAL A 225 -16.77 -13.67 7.31
CA VAL A 225 -16.19 -12.75 8.30
C VAL A 225 -15.13 -13.51 9.09
N LEU A 226 -13.85 -13.23 8.81
CA LEU A 226 -12.73 -13.92 9.43
C LEU A 226 -12.08 -13.03 10.49
N THR A 227 -11.77 -13.62 11.64
CA THR A 227 -11.29 -12.86 12.82
C THR A 227 -10.12 -13.48 13.56
N GLN A 228 -9.69 -14.69 13.18
CA GLN A 228 -8.52 -15.30 13.80
C GLN A 228 -7.24 -14.67 13.28
N LYS A 229 -6.14 -14.92 13.98
CA LYS A 229 -4.85 -14.32 13.69
C LYS A 229 -3.81 -15.41 13.50
N GLY A 230 -3.14 -15.39 12.36
CA GLY A 230 -1.87 -16.07 12.18
C GLY A 230 -0.70 -15.22 12.67
N THR A 231 0.51 -15.62 12.30
CA THR A 231 1.71 -14.79 12.37
C THR A 231 2.44 -14.81 11.04
N ALA A 232 3.46 -13.97 10.86
CA ALA A 232 4.28 -13.97 9.63
C ALA A 232 4.90 -15.35 9.33
N GLU A 233 5.30 -16.09 10.37
CA GLU A 233 5.90 -17.43 10.27
C GLU A 233 4.86 -18.54 10.20
N LYS A 234 3.65 -18.28 10.71
CA LYS A 234 2.55 -19.25 10.83
C LYS A 234 1.25 -18.61 10.35
N PRO A 235 1.12 -18.28 9.05
CA PRO A 235 -0.12 -17.74 8.52
C PRO A 235 -1.22 -18.80 8.55
N ILE A 236 -2.46 -18.37 8.72
CA ILE A 236 -3.62 -19.23 8.47
C ILE A 236 -3.82 -19.26 6.95
N THR A 237 -3.77 -20.44 6.35
CA THR A 237 -3.80 -20.60 4.89
C THR A 237 -5.16 -21.13 4.45
N ILE A 238 -5.76 -20.53 3.44
CA ILE A 238 -6.97 -20.99 2.76
C ILE A 238 -6.62 -21.10 1.28
N LYS A 239 -6.51 -22.33 0.76
CA LYS A 239 -6.04 -22.53 -0.62
C LYS A 239 -6.75 -23.66 -1.33
N ALA A 240 -6.72 -23.65 -2.65
CA ALA A 240 -7.22 -24.77 -3.44
C ALA A 240 -6.43 -26.06 -3.14
N ALA A 241 -7.15 -27.18 -3.09
CA ALA A 241 -6.61 -28.52 -2.86
C ALA A 241 -5.85 -29.08 -4.08
N GLY A 242 -6.02 -28.48 -5.26
CA GLY A 242 -5.35 -28.88 -6.49
C GLY A 242 -6.08 -29.97 -7.29
N ASP A 243 -7.35 -30.22 -6.98
CA ASP A 243 -8.20 -31.23 -7.63
C ASP A 243 -9.24 -30.65 -8.60
N GLY A 244 -9.16 -29.35 -8.87
CA GLY A 244 -10.04 -28.64 -9.80
C GLY A 244 -10.23 -27.19 -9.38
N GLU A 245 -11.16 -26.49 -10.04
CA GLU A 245 -11.45 -25.09 -9.75
C GLU A 245 -12.29 -24.95 -8.47
N VAL A 246 -11.87 -24.05 -7.59
CA VAL A 246 -12.59 -23.65 -6.37
C VAL A 246 -13.23 -22.30 -6.61
N ILE A 247 -14.56 -22.25 -6.68
CA ILE A 247 -15.30 -21.03 -7.02
C ILE A 247 -16.05 -20.53 -5.79
N PHE A 248 -15.65 -19.37 -5.28
CA PHE A 248 -16.43 -18.59 -4.33
C PHE A 248 -17.29 -17.58 -5.11
N ASP A 249 -18.60 -17.81 -5.14
CA ASP A 249 -19.57 -16.93 -5.80
C ASP A 249 -20.30 -16.11 -4.73
N GLY A 250 -20.08 -14.80 -4.73
CA GLY A 250 -20.63 -13.91 -3.71
C GLY A 250 -22.13 -13.66 -3.83
N ALA A 251 -22.80 -14.18 -4.87
CA ALA A 251 -24.23 -14.04 -5.07
C ALA A 251 -24.74 -12.58 -4.97
N GLY A 252 -23.91 -11.64 -5.44
CA GLY A 252 -24.19 -10.19 -5.42
C GLY A 252 -23.90 -9.51 -4.07
N SER A 253 -23.21 -10.16 -3.14
CA SER A 253 -22.87 -9.60 -1.84
C SER A 253 -22.07 -8.30 -1.96
N TYR A 254 -22.20 -7.42 -0.95
CA TYR A 254 -21.41 -6.18 -0.92
C TYR A 254 -19.92 -6.47 -0.67
N ARG A 255 -19.60 -7.45 0.16
CA ARG A 255 -18.23 -7.91 0.38
C ARG A 255 -18.22 -9.40 0.66
N LEU A 256 -17.28 -10.13 0.07
CA LEU A 256 -17.22 -11.59 0.21
C LEU A 256 -16.31 -12.02 1.36
N PHE A 257 -15.03 -11.66 1.33
CA PHE A 257 -14.11 -11.92 2.44
C PHE A 257 -13.91 -10.64 3.26
N ASP A 258 -14.54 -10.58 4.44
CA ASP A 258 -14.24 -9.55 5.43
C ASP A 258 -13.10 -10.06 6.31
N VAL A 259 -11.91 -9.54 6.03
CA VAL A 259 -10.65 -9.90 6.70
C VAL A 259 -10.09 -8.76 7.52
N MET A 260 -10.90 -7.73 7.78
CA MET A 260 -10.49 -6.52 8.50
C MET A 260 -9.89 -6.81 9.88
N ALA A 261 -10.28 -7.91 10.53
CA ALA A 261 -9.74 -8.33 11.83
C ALA A 261 -8.81 -9.55 11.75
N ALA A 262 -8.50 -10.04 10.55
CA ALA A 262 -7.78 -11.30 10.32
C ALA A 262 -6.31 -11.06 9.96
N ASP A 263 -5.43 -11.08 10.96
CA ASP A 263 -3.99 -10.93 10.72
C ASP A 263 -3.39 -12.22 10.11
N TYR A 264 -2.47 -12.06 9.17
CA TYR A 264 -1.66 -13.11 8.54
C TYR A 264 -2.50 -14.26 7.97
N HIS A 265 -3.36 -13.92 7.00
CA HIS A 265 -4.13 -14.88 6.22
C HIS A 265 -3.59 -14.97 4.79
N LEU A 266 -3.41 -16.20 4.29
CA LEU A 266 -2.93 -16.48 2.94
C LEU A 266 -4.03 -17.17 2.15
N PHE A 267 -4.51 -16.50 1.09
CA PHE A 267 -5.45 -17.02 0.11
C PHE A 267 -4.70 -17.40 -1.17
N GLU A 268 -4.87 -18.62 -1.66
CA GLU A 268 -4.13 -19.09 -2.85
C GLU A 268 -4.93 -20.01 -3.78
N GLY A 269 -4.89 -19.74 -5.08
CA GLY A 269 -5.45 -20.65 -6.09
C GLY A 269 -6.97 -20.66 -6.17
N LEU A 270 -7.64 -19.57 -5.78
CA LEU A 270 -9.10 -19.49 -5.67
C LEU A 270 -9.70 -18.68 -6.83
N THR A 271 -10.88 -19.06 -7.30
CA THR A 271 -11.74 -18.21 -8.13
C THR A 271 -12.73 -17.46 -7.24
N ILE A 272 -12.77 -16.13 -7.31
CA ILE A 272 -13.71 -15.26 -6.59
C ILE A 272 -14.52 -14.46 -7.61
N ARG A 273 -15.85 -14.46 -7.50
CA ARG A 273 -16.71 -13.68 -8.41
C ARG A 273 -18.02 -13.18 -7.84
N ASN A 274 -18.69 -12.33 -8.61
CA ASN A 274 -20.07 -11.90 -8.37
C ASN A 274 -20.27 -11.27 -6.97
N THR A 275 -19.41 -10.30 -6.63
CA THR A 275 -19.46 -9.53 -5.38
C THR A 275 -19.00 -8.10 -5.62
N GLN A 276 -19.41 -7.13 -4.80
CA GLN A 276 -18.90 -5.77 -4.95
C GLN A 276 -17.45 -5.65 -4.48
N ILE A 277 -17.05 -6.37 -3.43
CA ILE A 277 -15.68 -6.36 -2.89
C ILE A 277 -15.24 -7.79 -2.59
N ALA A 278 -14.21 -8.30 -3.27
CA ALA A 278 -13.72 -9.64 -3.00
C ALA A 278 -13.02 -9.72 -1.63
N PHE A 279 -12.04 -8.86 -1.35
CA PHE A 279 -11.35 -8.79 -0.07
C PHE A 279 -11.48 -7.39 0.57
N TYR A 280 -12.20 -7.32 1.69
CA TYR A 280 -12.38 -6.13 2.51
C TYR A 280 -11.47 -6.21 3.73
N ALA A 281 -10.33 -5.50 3.69
CA ALA A 281 -9.22 -5.69 4.63
C ALA A 281 -9.00 -4.52 5.61
N GLY A 282 -9.69 -3.40 5.42
CA GLY A 282 -9.62 -2.31 6.38
C GLY A 282 -10.48 -1.11 6.05
N LEU A 283 -10.91 -0.43 7.10
CA LEU A 283 -11.64 0.83 7.03
C LEU A 283 -10.97 1.86 7.92
N LYS A 284 -10.72 3.04 7.35
CA LYS A 284 -10.16 4.22 7.99
C LYS A 284 -10.75 4.47 9.37
N HIS A 285 -9.90 4.67 10.38
CA HIS A 285 -10.28 4.97 11.77
C HIS A 285 -11.18 3.91 12.43
N VAL A 286 -11.31 2.73 11.84
CA VAL A 286 -12.08 1.62 12.40
C VAL A 286 -11.12 0.49 12.73
N LYS A 287 -10.54 -0.14 11.70
CA LYS A 287 -9.61 -1.25 11.85
C LYS A 287 -8.96 -1.61 10.52
N GLY A 288 -7.73 -2.12 10.56
CA GLY A 288 -7.09 -2.83 9.45
C GLY A 288 -6.41 -4.12 9.90
N CYS A 289 -6.16 -5.04 8.97
CA CYS A 289 -5.36 -6.23 9.24
C CYS A 289 -3.92 -6.08 8.77
N SER A 290 -3.04 -6.93 9.29
CA SER A 290 -1.65 -7.08 8.83
C SER A 290 -1.45 -8.42 8.12
N GLY A 291 -0.61 -8.46 7.08
CA GLY A 291 -0.15 -9.72 6.49
C GLY A 291 -1.16 -10.46 5.61
N LEU A 292 -2.16 -9.77 5.03
CA LEU A 292 -3.02 -10.37 4.02
C LEU A 292 -2.20 -10.75 2.78
N SER A 293 -2.27 -12.02 2.38
CA SER A 293 -1.68 -12.51 1.14
C SER A 293 -2.76 -13.05 0.22
N VAL A 294 -2.81 -12.56 -1.02
CA VAL A 294 -3.74 -13.03 -2.06
C VAL A 294 -2.90 -13.40 -3.27
N LYS A 295 -2.84 -14.71 -3.57
CA LYS A 295 -1.86 -15.26 -4.51
C LYS A 295 -2.52 -16.17 -5.54
N ASN A 296 -2.14 -16.03 -6.81
CA ASN A 296 -2.55 -17.00 -7.84
C ASN A 296 -4.08 -17.21 -7.88
N CYS A 297 -4.87 -16.16 -7.64
CA CYS A 297 -6.33 -16.20 -7.67
C CYS A 297 -6.86 -15.65 -9.00
N ASN A 298 -8.02 -16.15 -9.43
CA ASN A 298 -8.83 -15.54 -10.48
C ASN A 298 -9.95 -14.71 -9.81
N ILE A 299 -9.99 -13.40 -10.03
CA ILE A 299 -10.97 -12.51 -9.41
C ILE A 299 -11.73 -11.78 -10.51
N GLU A 300 -12.96 -12.18 -10.77
CA GLU A 300 -13.73 -11.73 -11.93
C GLU A 300 -15.13 -11.24 -11.55
N ASP A 301 -15.73 -10.36 -12.35
CA ASP A 301 -17.07 -9.82 -12.07
C ASP A 301 -17.16 -9.21 -10.65
N VAL A 302 -16.17 -8.38 -10.30
CA VAL A 302 -16.08 -7.68 -9.01
C VAL A 302 -16.07 -6.17 -9.16
N GLY A 303 -16.60 -5.47 -8.16
CA GLY A 303 -16.47 -4.01 -8.10
C GLY A 303 -15.07 -3.58 -7.68
N ILE A 304 -14.49 -4.29 -6.71
CA ILE A 304 -13.15 -4.12 -6.17
C ILE A 304 -12.56 -5.49 -5.82
N ALA A 305 -11.31 -5.79 -6.22
CA ALA A 305 -10.69 -7.07 -5.89
C ALA A 305 -10.11 -7.07 -4.47
N VAL A 306 -9.21 -6.15 -4.14
CA VAL A 306 -8.62 -6.04 -2.80
C VAL A 306 -8.64 -4.60 -2.32
N MET A 307 -9.16 -4.35 -1.13
CA MET A 307 -9.18 -3.01 -0.55
C MET A 307 -8.80 -2.95 0.92
N THR A 308 -8.06 -1.91 1.28
CA THR A 308 -8.00 -1.38 2.64
C THR A 308 -7.90 0.14 2.58
N HIS A 309 -8.68 0.81 3.43
CA HIS A 309 -8.56 2.23 3.70
C HIS A 309 -7.97 2.49 5.09
N SER A 310 -7.37 1.50 5.76
CA SER A 310 -6.93 1.65 7.14
C SER A 310 -5.46 1.99 7.25
N GLU A 311 -5.15 2.99 8.07
CA GLU A 311 -3.81 3.33 8.53
C GLU A 311 -3.12 2.20 9.33
N GLU A 312 -3.90 1.25 9.86
CA GLU A 312 -3.38 0.09 10.59
C GLU A 312 -2.92 -1.04 9.67
N SER A 313 -3.24 -0.98 8.37
CA SER A 313 -2.93 -2.08 7.45
C SER A 313 -1.44 -2.17 7.13
N LYS A 314 -0.89 -3.38 7.22
CA LYS A 314 0.55 -3.60 7.01
C LYS A 314 0.84 -4.87 6.23
N ASN A 315 1.93 -4.85 5.47
CA ASN A 315 2.58 -6.05 4.94
C ASN A 315 1.72 -6.94 4.02
N PHE A 316 0.85 -6.35 3.21
CA PHE A 316 0.09 -7.14 2.23
C PHE A 316 1.00 -7.67 1.13
N TYR A 317 0.66 -8.85 0.61
CA TYR A 317 1.31 -9.46 -0.54
C TYR A 317 0.24 -9.90 -1.54
N ILE A 318 0.04 -9.10 -2.59
CA ILE A 318 -0.99 -9.30 -3.60
C ILE A 318 -0.27 -9.62 -4.91
N ALA A 319 -0.18 -10.92 -5.24
CA ALA A 319 0.67 -11.36 -6.32
C ALA A 319 0.09 -12.45 -7.22
N ASP A 320 0.52 -12.44 -8.49
CA ASP A 320 0.22 -13.49 -9.46
C ASP A 320 -1.29 -13.70 -9.71
N ASN A 321 -2.13 -12.69 -9.46
CA ASN A 321 -3.58 -12.79 -9.63
C ASN A 321 -4.00 -12.31 -11.02
N THR A 322 -5.08 -12.89 -11.53
CA THR A 322 -5.85 -12.34 -12.65
C THR A 322 -7.06 -11.61 -12.08
N MET A 323 -7.24 -10.34 -12.43
CA MET A 323 -8.32 -9.49 -11.93
C MET A 323 -9.07 -8.86 -13.10
N VAL A 324 -10.35 -9.21 -13.25
CA VAL A 324 -11.20 -8.79 -14.38
C VAL A 324 -12.44 -8.07 -13.83
N GLY A 325 -12.49 -6.77 -14.06
CA GLY A 325 -13.62 -5.94 -13.66
C GLY A 325 -14.81 -6.05 -14.62
N ARG A 326 -15.82 -5.22 -14.39
CA ARG A 326 -17.10 -5.19 -15.11
C ARG A 326 -17.17 -4.08 -16.15
N HIS A 327 -16.10 -3.34 -16.39
CA HIS A 327 -16.11 -2.36 -17.48
C HIS A 327 -16.24 -3.10 -18.82
N ASP A 328 -16.83 -2.42 -19.80
CA ASP A 328 -16.97 -2.95 -21.15
C ASP A 328 -15.58 -3.21 -21.76
N PRO A 329 -15.24 -4.46 -22.11
CA PRO A 329 -13.90 -4.80 -22.61
C PRO A 329 -13.61 -4.22 -24.00
N ASP A 330 -14.65 -3.89 -24.77
CA ASP A 330 -14.53 -3.40 -26.15
C ASP A 330 -14.45 -1.87 -26.25
N THR A 331 -14.57 -1.17 -25.11
CA THR A 331 -14.64 0.29 -25.08
C THR A 331 -13.57 0.89 -24.15
N LEU A 332 -12.73 1.77 -24.71
CA LEU A 332 -11.83 2.63 -23.92
C LEU A 332 -12.49 4.01 -23.79
N HIS A 333 -13.08 4.29 -22.64
CA HIS A 333 -13.88 5.51 -22.42
C HIS A 333 -13.73 5.99 -20.98
N GLY A 334 -13.65 7.32 -20.80
CA GLY A 334 -13.37 7.93 -19.51
C GLY A 334 -14.59 8.46 -18.77
N TRP A 335 -14.37 8.93 -17.55
CA TRP A 335 -15.40 9.50 -16.68
C TRP A 335 -15.57 11.03 -16.77
N TYR A 336 -14.51 11.79 -17.05
CA TYR A 336 -14.54 13.25 -17.14
C TYR A 336 -14.63 13.76 -18.59
N GLY A 337 -15.36 14.87 -18.80
CA GLY A 337 -15.37 15.58 -20.08
C GLY A 337 -16.34 15.04 -21.14
N PHE A 338 -17.28 14.17 -20.74
CA PHE A 338 -18.26 13.55 -21.63
C PHE A 338 -19.70 13.89 -21.24
N GLU A 339 -20.61 13.93 -22.22
CA GLU A 339 -22.06 14.03 -21.97
C GLU A 339 -22.58 12.77 -21.27
N ASN A 340 -22.10 11.60 -21.71
CA ASN A 340 -22.42 10.29 -21.14
C ASN A 340 -21.11 9.63 -20.71
N PRO A 341 -20.65 9.82 -19.46
CA PRO A 341 -19.39 9.22 -19.00
C PRO A 341 -19.50 7.70 -18.84
N THR A 342 -18.37 7.00 -18.80
CA THR A 342 -18.32 5.56 -18.48
C THR A 342 -19.02 5.28 -17.16
N PRO A 343 -19.99 4.34 -17.11
CA PRO A 343 -20.59 3.90 -15.86
C PRO A 343 -19.55 3.27 -14.94
N LEU A 344 -19.59 3.61 -13.66
CA LEU A 344 -18.71 3.02 -12.65
C LEU A 344 -19.22 1.62 -12.26
N SER A 345 -18.95 0.60 -13.09
CA SER A 345 -19.32 -0.80 -12.78
C SER A 345 -18.25 -1.55 -11.98
N SER A 346 -16.99 -1.14 -12.10
CA SER A 346 -15.87 -1.55 -11.23
C SER A 346 -14.97 -0.38 -10.91
N TYR A 347 -14.68 -0.18 -9.63
CA TYR A 347 -14.03 1.04 -9.16
C TYR A 347 -12.51 0.93 -9.23
N TYR A 348 -11.90 -0.02 -8.52
CA TYR A 348 -10.46 -0.22 -8.59
C TYR A 348 -10.17 -1.70 -8.49
N ALA A 349 -9.11 -2.20 -9.13
CA ALA A 349 -8.72 -3.58 -8.88
C ALA A 349 -8.15 -3.70 -7.45
N ILE A 350 -7.15 -2.87 -7.14
CA ILE A 350 -6.47 -2.90 -5.83
C ILE A 350 -6.41 -1.49 -5.26
N LYS A 351 -6.84 -1.31 -4.01
CA LYS A 351 -6.68 -0.05 -3.28
C LYS A 351 -6.12 -0.29 -1.88
N VAL A 352 -4.98 0.31 -1.56
CA VAL A 352 -4.30 0.06 -0.27
C VAL A 352 -3.94 1.35 0.45
N TYR A 353 -3.87 1.28 1.77
CA TYR A 353 -3.29 2.29 2.63
C TYR A 353 -2.54 1.61 3.78
N GLY A 354 -1.61 2.34 4.40
CA GLY A 354 -0.70 1.79 5.41
C GLY A 354 0.68 1.45 4.83
N GLN A 355 1.33 0.39 5.33
CA GLN A 355 2.79 0.22 5.17
C GLN A 355 3.25 -1.14 4.63
N GLY A 356 4.35 -1.15 3.88
CA GLY A 356 5.08 -2.38 3.58
C GLY A 356 4.36 -3.32 2.59
N HIS A 357 3.37 -2.82 1.85
CA HIS A 357 2.62 -3.60 0.88
C HIS A 357 3.47 -3.92 -0.35
N VAL A 358 3.24 -5.10 -0.93
CA VAL A 358 3.86 -5.57 -2.17
C VAL A 358 2.74 -6.02 -3.11
N ILE A 359 2.69 -5.39 -4.28
CA ILE A 359 1.69 -5.63 -5.32
C ILE A 359 2.43 -5.94 -6.61
N CYS A 360 2.48 -7.20 -7.01
CA CYS A 360 3.33 -7.61 -8.12
C CYS A 360 2.79 -8.75 -8.98
N HIS A 361 3.18 -8.79 -10.25
CA HIS A 361 2.86 -9.93 -11.13
C HIS A 361 1.36 -10.16 -11.37
N ASN A 362 0.52 -9.16 -11.12
CA ASN A 362 -0.91 -9.27 -11.38
C ASN A 362 -1.23 -8.89 -12.83
N ASP A 363 -2.22 -9.57 -13.42
CA ASP A 363 -2.88 -9.21 -14.68
C ASP A 363 -4.22 -8.56 -14.36
N ILE A 364 -4.39 -7.28 -14.73
CA ILE A 364 -5.53 -6.44 -14.31
C ILE A 364 -6.21 -5.84 -15.53
N SER A 365 -7.52 -6.03 -15.65
CA SER A 365 -8.29 -5.49 -16.77
C SER A 365 -9.70 -5.00 -16.40
N PHE A 366 -10.16 -3.96 -17.11
CA PHE A 366 -11.54 -3.48 -17.10
C PHE A 366 -12.04 -2.90 -15.76
N PHE A 367 -11.23 -2.03 -15.16
CA PHE A 367 -11.60 -1.23 -13.99
C PHE A 367 -11.60 0.27 -14.32
N HIS A 368 -12.15 1.07 -13.40
CA HIS A 368 -11.93 2.51 -13.47
C HIS A 368 -10.46 2.83 -13.22
N ASP A 369 -9.89 2.40 -12.08
CA ASP A 369 -8.44 2.41 -11.83
C ASP A 369 -7.85 1.01 -11.66
N GLY A 370 -6.57 0.86 -12.00
CA GLY A 370 -5.82 -0.36 -11.76
C GLY A 370 -5.44 -0.54 -10.29
N ILE A 371 -4.34 0.10 -9.89
CA ILE A 371 -3.77 -0.02 -8.53
C ILE A 371 -3.66 1.36 -7.89
N CYS A 372 -4.31 1.56 -6.76
CA CYS A 372 -4.31 2.83 -6.05
C CYS A 372 -3.72 2.70 -4.64
N ILE A 373 -2.97 3.72 -4.22
CA ILE A 373 -2.90 4.08 -2.82
C ILE A 373 -4.16 4.89 -2.47
N ASP A 374 -4.70 4.71 -1.27
CA ASP A 374 -5.86 5.49 -0.85
C ASP A 374 -5.47 6.95 -0.60
N THR A 375 -6.20 7.86 -1.24
CA THR A 375 -6.15 9.29 -0.91
C THR A 375 -6.82 9.53 0.44
N HIS A 376 -6.14 9.08 1.49
CA HIS A 376 -6.61 8.95 2.86
C HIS A 376 -6.71 10.30 3.59
N GLY A 377 -6.54 11.43 2.90
CA GLY A 377 -6.49 12.76 3.51
C GLY A 377 -5.05 13.18 3.83
N LEU A 378 -4.86 13.96 4.91
CA LEU A 378 -3.52 14.32 5.37
C LEU A 378 -2.81 13.11 5.98
N PRO A 379 -1.48 12.97 5.82
CA PRO A 379 -0.71 11.91 6.46
C PRO A 379 -0.90 11.89 7.97
N GLU A 380 -0.83 10.69 8.54
CA GLU A 380 -0.91 10.45 9.98
C GLU A 380 0.31 11.03 10.70
N ASP A 381 0.08 11.57 11.91
CA ASP A 381 1.17 12.07 12.76
C ASP A 381 2.03 10.92 13.31
N ASP A 382 1.42 9.77 13.58
CA ASP A 382 2.10 8.57 14.07
C ASP A 382 2.91 7.90 12.95
N GLN A 383 4.21 7.71 13.18
CA GLN A 383 5.12 7.07 12.24
C GLN A 383 4.66 5.66 11.87
N ASP A 384 4.06 4.92 12.81
CA ASP A 384 3.61 3.54 12.59
C ASP A 384 2.30 3.44 11.79
N GLN A 385 1.70 4.58 11.42
CA GLN A 385 0.45 4.68 10.67
C GLN A 385 0.59 5.39 9.32
N LYS A 386 1.72 6.07 9.08
CA LYS A 386 1.99 6.74 7.79
C LYS A 386 1.92 5.78 6.62
N CYS A 387 1.50 6.24 5.44
CA CYS A 387 1.54 5.43 4.23
C CYS A 387 2.93 5.45 3.55
N VAL A 388 3.74 4.41 3.81
CA VAL A 388 5.15 4.34 3.37
C VAL A 388 5.58 2.93 2.92
N SER A 389 6.69 2.85 2.19
CA SER A 389 7.34 1.58 1.80
C SER A 389 6.41 0.61 1.06
N ILE A 390 5.72 1.09 0.03
CA ILE A 390 4.85 0.28 -0.83
C ILE A 390 5.54 -0.01 -2.15
N ASP A 391 5.55 -1.28 -2.56
CA ASP A 391 6.12 -1.76 -3.81
C ASP A 391 5.03 -2.15 -4.78
N ILE A 392 5.03 -1.55 -5.97
CA ILE A 392 4.13 -1.89 -7.06
C ILE A 392 4.99 -2.22 -8.27
N TYR A 393 5.14 -3.50 -8.61
CA TYR A 393 6.06 -3.89 -9.68
C TYR A 393 5.65 -5.06 -10.55
N ARG A 394 6.06 -5.00 -11.83
CA ARG A 394 5.86 -6.09 -12.79
C ARG A 394 4.41 -6.57 -12.87
N ASN A 395 3.45 -5.64 -12.75
CA ASN A 395 2.05 -5.88 -13.06
C ASN A 395 1.78 -5.55 -14.54
N ASP A 396 0.82 -6.25 -15.11
CA ASP A 396 0.25 -6.02 -16.42
C ASP A 396 -1.15 -5.43 -16.26
N ILE A 397 -1.37 -4.23 -16.77
CA ILE A 397 -2.61 -3.47 -16.58
C ILE A 397 -3.16 -3.06 -17.94
N PHE A 398 -4.40 -3.44 -18.23
CA PHE A 398 -5.01 -3.29 -19.54
C PHE A 398 -6.40 -2.64 -19.47
N ASN A 399 -6.63 -1.64 -20.32
CA ASN A 399 -7.94 -1.01 -20.53
C ASN A 399 -8.58 -0.44 -19.24
N MET A 400 -8.00 0.67 -18.76
CA MET A 400 -8.50 1.43 -17.60
C MET A 400 -9.27 2.67 -18.05
N SER A 401 -10.32 3.03 -17.31
CA SER A 401 -11.07 4.26 -17.61
C SER A 401 -10.38 5.52 -17.08
N ASP A 402 -9.66 5.43 -15.96
CA ASP A 402 -8.94 6.54 -15.34
C ASP A 402 -7.42 6.29 -15.28
N ASP A 403 -6.85 5.74 -14.21
CA ASP A 403 -5.40 5.55 -14.06
C ASP A 403 -4.96 4.08 -14.09
N PHE A 404 -3.72 3.82 -14.56
CA PHE A 404 -3.11 2.50 -14.33
C PHE A 404 -2.68 2.35 -12.87
N ILE A 405 -1.91 3.31 -12.36
CA ILE A 405 -1.36 3.28 -11.00
C ILE A 405 -1.41 4.66 -10.36
N GLU A 406 -2.08 4.77 -9.22
CA GLU A 406 -2.13 5.99 -8.41
C GLU A 406 -1.30 5.82 -7.14
N THR A 407 -0.31 6.71 -6.95
CA THR A 407 0.45 6.80 -5.68
C THR A 407 -0.17 7.80 -4.71
N ASP A 408 -1.44 8.10 -4.95
CA ASP A 408 -2.18 9.23 -4.39
C ASP A 408 -2.50 8.96 -2.92
N GLY A 409 -2.11 9.87 -2.03
CA GLY A 409 -2.14 9.67 -0.58
C GLY A 409 -0.86 9.09 0.00
N GLY A 410 0.09 8.61 -0.82
CA GLY A 410 1.38 8.13 -0.36
C GLY A 410 2.25 9.23 0.26
N VAL A 411 3.16 8.82 1.15
CA VAL A 411 4.05 9.74 1.87
C VAL A 411 5.50 9.62 1.37
N HIS A 412 6.19 8.54 1.73
CA HIS A 412 7.61 8.31 1.40
C HIS A 412 7.84 6.87 0.92
N ASN A 413 8.94 6.68 0.17
CA ASN A 413 9.40 5.36 -0.25
C ASN A 413 8.33 4.54 -0.98
N ILE A 414 7.50 5.20 -1.78
CA ILE A 414 6.55 4.54 -2.69
C ILE A 414 7.31 4.16 -3.96
N ARG A 415 7.28 2.88 -4.34
CA ARG A 415 8.19 2.31 -5.35
C ARG A 415 7.40 1.63 -6.46
N VAL A 416 7.19 2.34 -7.56
CA VAL A 416 6.47 1.87 -8.76
C VAL A 416 7.48 1.55 -9.85
N PHE A 417 7.72 0.26 -10.13
CA PHE A 417 8.74 -0.12 -11.09
C PHE A 417 8.40 -1.32 -11.98
N GLU A 418 8.86 -1.28 -13.23
CA GLU A 418 8.74 -2.39 -14.18
C GLU A 418 7.31 -2.86 -14.48
N ASN A 419 6.31 -1.99 -14.27
CA ASN A 419 4.92 -2.28 -14.64
C ASN A 419 4.70 -1.99 -16.13
N ARG A 420 3.73 -2.68 -16.73
CA ARG A 420 3.27 -2.40 -18.09
C ARG A 420 1.80 -2.01 -18.09
N GLY A 421 1.49 -0.89 -18.72
CA GLY A 421 0.13 -0.40 -18.87
C GLY A 421 -0.21 -0.20 -20.35
N PHE A 422 -1.32 -0.78 -20.80
CA PHE A 422 -1.80 -0.67 -22.17
C PHE A 422 -3.26 -0.22 -22.18
N ASN A 423 -3.55 0.86 -22.89
CA ASN A 423 -4.88 1.46 -23.01
C ASN A 423 -5.39 2.02 -21.68
N SER A 424 -5.20 3.32 -21.49
CA SER A 424 -5.91 4.07 -20.45
C SER A 424 -6.55 5.31 -21.06
N TYR A 425 -7.76 5.64 -20.62
CA TYR A 425 -8.44 6.82 -21.14
C TYR A 425 -7.86 8.09 -20.53
N HIS A 426 -7.90 8.28 -19.20
CA HIS A 426 -7.49 9.56 -18.61
C HIS A 426 -6.03 9.63 -18.25
N ALA A 427 -5.44 8.64 -17.57
CA ALA A 427 -4.08 8.79 -17.08
C ALA A 427 -3.30 7.49 -16.90
N GLY A 428 -1.97 7.66 -16.83
CA GLY A 428 -1.02 6.56 -16.69
C GLY A 428 -0.62 6.34 -15.23
N LEU A 429 0.30 7.17 -14.75
CA LEU A 429 0.80 7.14 -13.38
C LEU A 429 0.43 8.44 -12.66
N SER A 430 -0.22 8.34 -11.50
CA SER A 430 -0.64 9.49 -10.69
C SER A 430 0.18 9.66 -9.41
N ALA A 431 0.31 10.92 -9.00
CA ALA A 431 0.84 11.35 -7.71
C ALA A 431 0.03 12.56 -7.17
N GLN A 432 -1.29 12.40 -7.07
CA GLN A 432 -2.27 13.46 -6.84
C GLN A 432 -3.16 13.23 -5.57
N PRO A 433 -2.69 13.58 -4.36
CA PRO A 433 -1.39 14.13 -4.01
C PRO A 433 -0.38 13.07 -3.57
N LEU A 434 0.91 13.40 -3.62
CA LEU A 434 1.95 12.73 -2.84
C LEU A 434 2.53 13.70 -1.79
N PHE A 435 2.70 13.25 -0.55
CA PHE A 435 3.03 14.11 0.60
C PHE A 435 4.53 14.22 0.94
N GLY A 436 5.39 14.39 -0.06
CA GLY A 436 6.81 14.74 0.12
C GLY A 436 7.79 13.82 -0.59
N GLY A 437 7.47 12.52 -0.69
CA GLY A 437 8.28 11.53 -1.37
C GLY A 437 9.53 11.07 -0.60
N PRO A 438 10.36 10.20 -1.19
CA PRO A 438 10.35 9.91 -2.60
C PRO A 438 9.23 8.97 -3.02
N ALA A 439 8.58 9.28 -4.14
CA ALA A 439 7.93 8.27 -4.97
C ALA A 439 8.79 8.00 -6.20
N TYR A 440 9.04 6.73 -6.46
CA TYR A 440 9.88 6.26 -7.55
C TYR A 440 9.02 5.69 -8.67
N PHE A 441 9.20 6.20 -9.88
CA PHE A 441 8.62 5.63 -11.09
C PHE A 441 9.77 5.17 -11.98
N ILE A 442 10.06 3.86 -12.01
CA ILE A 442 11.28 3.33 -12.62
C ILE A 442 10.97 2.23 -13.63
N ARG A 443 11.47 2.36 -14.87
CA ARG A 443 11.37 1.29 -15.90
C ARG A 443 9.95 0.80 -16.21
N ASN A 444 8.93 1.63 -16.01
CA ASN A 444 7.56 1.32 -16.43
C ASN A 444 7.41 1.53 -17.95
N ILE A 445 6.53 0.75 -18.57
CA ILE A 445 6.19 0.85 -20.00
C ILE A 445 4.72 1.18 -20.11
N LEU A 446 4.37 2.37 -20.61
CA LEU A 446 2.98 2.75 -20.87
C LEU A 446 2.74 2.96 -22.35
N TYR A 447 1.65 2.39 -22.85
CA TYR A 447 1.21 2.50 -24.23
C TYR A 447 -0.25 2.94 -24.31
N GLN A 448 -0.56 3.85 -25.23
CA GLN A 448 -1.92 4.32 -25.52
C GLN A 448 -2.64 4.84 -24.26
N VAL A 449 -2.01 5.81 -23.58
CA VAL A 449 -2.71 6.69 -22.64
C VAL A 449 -3.27 7.86 -23.44
N THR A 450 -4.59 8.04 -23.42
CA THR A 450 -5.26 9.06 -24.25
C THR A 450 -5.17 10.45 -23.63
N GLY A 451 -5.36 10.55 -22.32
CA GLY A 451 -5.25 11.80 -21.56
C GLY A 451 -3.80 12.13 -21.19
N THR A 452 -3.46 11.96 -19.90
CA THR A 452 -2.21 12.41 -19.28
C THR A 452 -1.39 11.22 -18.78
N THR A 453 -0.25 10.96 -19.41
CA THR A 453 0.65 9.85 -19.00
C THR A 453 1.15 9.96 -17.56
N LEU A 454 1.45 11.17 -17.09
CA LEU A 454 1.93 11.46 -15.74
C LEU A 454 1.02 12.50 -15.08
N LYS A 455 0.09 12.05 -14.25
CA LYS A 455 -0.89 12.88 -13.53
C LYS A 455 -0.27 13.40 -12.23
N PHE A 456 0.65 14.36 -12.37
CA PHE A 456 1.37 14.98 -11.26
C PHE A 456 0.75 16.33 -10.86
N THR A 457 -0.49 16.28 -10.36
CA THR A 457 -1.22 17.49 -9.94
C THR A 457 -1.37 17.54 -8.41
N ILE A 458 -1.87 18.65 -7.84
CA ILE A 458 -1.83 18.93 -6.39
C ILE A 458 -0.40 19.16 -5.85
N ARG A 459 0.52 19.52 -6.75
CA ARG A 459 1.91 19.93 -6.42
C ARG A 459 2.67 18.87 -5.62
N PRO A 460 2.72 17.61 -6.08
CA PRO A 460 3.52 16.60 -5.43
C PRO A 460 4.98 17.03 -5.43
N ALA A 461 5.68 16.65 -4.37
CA ALA A 461 7.12 16.83 -4.23
C ALA A 461 7.80 15.47 -4.10
N GLY A 462 9.09 15.41 -4.44
CA GLY A 462 9.89 14.19 -4.30
C GLY A 462 9.57 13.09 -5.31
N LEU A 463 9.20 13.46 -6.55
CA LEU A 463 9.01 12.48 -7.61
C LEU A 463 10.33 12.17 -8.31
N LEU A 464 10.69 10.88 -8.38
CA LEU A 464 11.89 10.38 -9.04
C LEU A 464 11.49 9.47 -10.21
N VAL A 465 11.56 10.00 -11.43
CA VAL A 465 11.07 9.35 -12.65
C VAL A 465 12.25 8.96 -13.54
N TYR A 466 12.60 7.67 -13.56
CA TYR A 466 13.80 7.19 -14.26
C TYR A 466 13.53 6.05 -15.23
N HIS A 467 14.11 6.13 -16.43
CA HIS A 467 14.15 5.03 -17.40
C HIS A 467 12.78 4.45 -17.81
N ASN A 468 11.70 5.24 -17.73
CA ASN A 468 10.39 4.80 -18.20
C ASN A 468 10.27 4.98 -19.73
N THR A 469 9.46 4.14 -20.37
CA THR A 469 9.11 4.26 -21.78
C THR A 469 7.63 4.59 -21.91
N PHE A 470 7.32 5.72 -22.52
CA PHE A 470 5.95 6.18 -22.73
C PHE A 470 5.68 6.35 -24.23
N CYS A 471 4.78 5.52 -24.74
CA CYS A 471 4.29 5.54 -26.11
C CYS A 471 2.82 5.96 -26.09
N THR A 472 2.58 7.22 -25.78
CA THR A 472 1.24 7.76 -25.47
C THR A 472 0.92 8.96 -26.35
N ASN A 473 -0.36 9.36 -26.42
CA ASN A 473 -0.71 10.59 -27.11
C ASN A 473 -0.15 11.80 -26.35
N THR A 474 0.49 12.73 -27.06
CA THR A 474 0.92 14.03 -26.54
C THR A 474 -0.22 15.03 -26.70
N SER A 475 -1.29 14.89 -25.92
CA SER A 475 -2.30 15.96 -25.81
C SER A 475 -1.77 17.04 -24.87
N PHE A 476 -1.23 18.13 -25.42
CA PHE A 476 -1.04 19.37 -24.66
C PHE A 476 -2.43 19.91 -24.28
N VAL A 477 -2.90 19.63 -23.07
CA VAL A 477 -4.01 20.40 -22.51
C VAL A 477 -3.39 21.72 -22.01
N SER A 478 -3.56 22.78 -22.80
CA SER A 478 -3.13 24.12 -22.42
C SER A 478 -3.93 24.60 -21.20
N ALA A 479 -3.21 24.90 -20.12
CA ALA A 479 -3.47 25.76 -18.97
C ALA A 479 -4.92 26.07 -18.55
#